data_AF-A0A1C0YAY1-F1
#
_entry.id   AF-A0A1C0YAY1-F1
#
_cell.length_a   1.000
_cell.length_b   1.000
_cell.length_c   1.000
_cell.angle_alpha   90.00
_cell.angle_beta   90.00
_cell.angle_gamma   90.00
#
_symmetry.space_group_name_H-M   'P 1'
#
loop_
_entity.id
_entity.type
_entity.pdbx_description
1 polymer ?
#
loop_
_entity_poly.entity_id
_entity_poly.type
_entity_poly.pdbx_seq_one_letter_code
_entity_poly.pdbx_strand_id
1 'polypeptide(L)'
;MRKGLVAILLVGCVLSACSDEGFPEIVEEEKKITHHVGEQAVISTYSNKEYTWHETIYTIANNGASAEEKFEELERFSVNYVTNAHELDQFIDTLITQFETNTYLQNLTDHQDVLTRIFQAFIVERNATGPLKDFSAAYFANLTGVYVDQVSTDHRIILHNQDIMHDMMSQYKEDKAA
;
A
#
# COMPACT_ATOMS: atom_id res chain seq x y z
N MET A 1 -48.30 -7.55 31.43
CA MET A 1 -47.96 -8.69 32.31
C MET A 1 -46.44 -8.80 32.37
N ARG A 2 -45.85 -8.56 33.54
CA ARG A 2 -44.41 -8.76 33.83
C ARG A 2 -44.25 -10.11 34.54
N LYS A 3 -43.41 -11.01 34.02
CA LYS A 3 -42.77 -12.15 34.71
C LYS A 3 -41.49 -12.45 33.92
N GLY A 4 -40.30 -12.12 34.41
CA GLY A 4 -39.46 -12.97 35.28
C GLY A 4 -38.38 -13.62 34.38
N LEU A 5 -37.14 -13.91 34.76
CA LEU A 5 -36.42 -13.96 36.03
C LEU A 5 -34.91 -14.01 35.68
N VAL A 6 -34.07 -13.42 36.53
CA VAL A 6 -32.60 -13.46 36.50
C VAL A 6 -32.08 -14.85 36.94
N ALA A 7 -30.99 -15.33 36.36
CA ALA A 7 -30.07 -16.25 37.06
C ALA A 7 -28.64 -16.11 36.52
N ILE A 8 -27.75 -15.60 37.38
CA ILE A 8 -26.30 -15.64 37.27
C ILE A 8 -25.83 -17.05 37.65
N LEU A 9 -24.88 -17.63 36.91
CA LEU A 9 -24.06 -18.73 37.42
C LEU A 9 -22.60 -18.56 37.03
N LEU A 10 -21.76 -18.77 38.03
CA LEU A 10 -20.33 -18.51 38.13
C LEU A 10 -19.51 -19.79 37.81
N VAL A 11 -18.26 -19.55 37.40
CA VAL A 11 -17.04 -20.37 37.66
C VAL A 11 -16.79 -21.62 36.80
N GLY A 12 -15.56 -21.66 36.26
CA GLY A 12 -14.86 -22.91 35.98
C GLY A 12 -13.68 -22.80 35.01
N CYS A 13 -12.51 -22.36 35.48
CA CYS A 13 -11.24 -22.70 34.82
C CYS A 13 -10.90 -24.16 35.11
N VAL A 14 -10.63 -24.98 34.09
CA VAL A 14 -9.80 -26.17 34.23
C VAL A 14 -8.95 -26.33 32.96
N LEU A 15 -7.63 -26.29 33.14
CA LEU A 15 -6.63 -26.74 32.16
C LEU A 15 -6.67 -28.28 32.12
N SER A 16 -6.63 -28.89 30.93
CA SER A 16 -6.06 -30.23 30.79
C SER A 16 -5.61 -30.48 29.36
N ALA A 17 -4.47 -31.15 29.28
CA ALA A 17 -3.68 -31.43 28.10
C ALA A 17 -3.99 -32.81 27.49
N CYS A 18 -3.39 -33.02 26.31
CA CYS A 18 -2.92 -34.28 25.71
C CYS A 18 -3.85 -35.13 24.82
N SER A 19 -3.31 -35.32 23.60
CA SER A 19 -3.08 -36.58 22.89
C SER A 19 -4.15 -37.13 21.95
N ASP A 20 -3.75 -37.10 20.67
CA ASP A 20 -3.56 -38.24 19.76
C ASP A 20 -4.68 -38.67 18.80
N GLU A 21 -4.21 -39.08 17.62
CA GLU A 21 -4.83 -39.86 16.53
C GLU A 21 -5.71 -39.18 15.45
N GLY A 22 -5.25 -39.21 14.18
CA GLY A 22 -6.11 -39.10 12.98
C GLY A 22 -5.47 -38.57 11.68
N PHE A 23 -4.79 -39.45 10.92
CA PHE A 23 -4.19 -39.33 9.55
C PHE A 23 -5.21 -39.00 8.42
N PRO A 24 -4.84 -38.55 7.18
CA PRO A 24 -3.89 -39.19 6.20
C PRO A 24 -2.94 -38.22 5.45
N GLU A 25 -1.67 -38.58 5.25
CA GLU A 25 -1.10 -39.34 4.10
C GLU A 25 -1.38 -38.71 2.71
N ILE A 26 -0.41 -37.95 2.20
CA ILE A 26 -0.16 -37.80 0.76
C ILE A 26 1.33 -38.03 0.51
N VAL A 27 1.57 -38.96 -0.41
CA VAL A 27 2.83 -39.60 -0.77
C VAL A 27 3.76 -38.64 -1.52
N GLU A 28 5.02 -38.62 -1.10
CA GLU A 28 6.15 -37.99 -1.81
C GLU A 28 6.50 -38.77 -3.08
N GLU A 29 6.90 -38.06 -4.13
CA GLU A 29 7.79 -38.62 -5.16
C GLU A 29 9.06 -37.76 -5.22
N GLU A 30 10.12 -38.27 -4.58
CA GLU A 30 11.44 -37.66 -4.54
C GLU A 30 12.17 -37.80 -5.88
N LYS A 31 12.72 -36.69 -6.41
CA LYS A 31 13.88 -36.74 -7.30
C LYS A 31 15.10 -36.12 -6.62
N LYS A 32 15.88 -37.02 -6.03
CA LYS A 32 17.24 -36.90 -5.51
C LYS A 32 18.18 -36.02 -6.36
N ILE A 33 18.72 -34.95 -5.78
CA ILE A 33 20.08 -34.44 -6.06
C ILE A 33 20.74 -34.02 -4.75
N THR A 34 21.99 -34.45 -4.59
CA THR A 34 22.82 -34.40 -3.37
C THR A 34 23.74 -33.16 -3.35
N HIS A 35 24.03 -32.66 -2.14
CA HIS A 35 25.17 -31.83 -1.71
C HIS A 35 25.30 -30.36 -2.20
N HIS A 36 25.15 -29.37 -1.29
CA HIS A 36 26.25 -28.84 -0.47
C HIS A 36 25.71 -27.85 0.59
N VAL A 37 26.18 -28.00 1.84
CA VAL A 37 26.06 -27.00 2.91
C VAL A 37 26.79 -25.72 2.51
N GLY A 38 26.09 -24.59 2.61
CA GLY A 38 26.62 -23.25 2.42
C GLY A 38 25.62 -22.21 2.94
N GLU A 39 25.79 -21.85 4.22
CA GLU A 39 25.54 -20.57 4.89
C GLU A 39 24.72 -19.46 4.18
N GLN A 40 23.77 -18.91 4.96
CA GLN A 40 22.92 -17.72 4.72
C GLN A 40 21.61 -17.90 3.94
N ALA A 41 20.59 -18.38 4.65
CA ALA A 41 19.19 -18.13 4.30
C ALA A 41 18.69 -16.86 5.02
N VAL A 42 19.04 -15.71 4.49
CA VAL A 42 18.29 -14.46 4.70
C VAL A 42 18.08 -13.90 3.30
N ILE A 43 16.89 -14.08 2.72
CA ILE A 43 16.28 -13.37 1.56
C ILE A 43 15.20 -14.31 0.99
N SER A 44 13.92 -14.00 1.20
CA SER A 44 12.87 -14.31 0.20
C SER A 44 11.55 -13.55 0.39
N THR A 45 11.37 -12.76 1.46
CA THR A 45 10.11 -12.03 1.69
C THR A 45 9.96 -10.75 0.85
N TYR A 46 11.05 -10.19 0.32
CA TYR A 46 11.01 -8.99 -0.52
C TYR A 46 10.47 -9.25 -1.93
N SER A 47 10.86 -10.38 -2.54
CA SER A 47 10.48 -10.70 -3.93
C SER A 47 9.00 -11.01 -4.11
N ASN A 48 8.32 -11.58 -3.11
CA ASN A 48 6.91 -11.95 -3.27
C ASN A 48 6.00 -10.72 -3.24
N LYS A 49 6.36 -9.71 -2.42
CA LYS A 49 5.51 -8.57 -2.11
C LYS A 49 5.47 -7.51 -3.21
N GLU A 50 6.63 -7.23 -3.81
CA GLU A 50 6.75 -6.33 -4.96
C GLU A 50 5.91 -6.84 -6.14
N TYR A 51 5.97 -8.15 -6.41
CA TYR A 51 5.12 -8.77 -7.43
C TYR A 51 3.62 -8.66 -7.09
N THR A 52 3.24 -8.73 -5.81
CA THR A 52 1.81 -8.77 -5.44
C THR A 52 1.08 -7.47 -5.72
N TRP A 53 1.66 -6.31 -5.40
CA TRP A 53 0.94 -5.04 -5.60
C TRP A 53 0.93 -4.62 -7.06
N HIS A 54 2.02 -4.86 -7.81
CA HIS A 54 2.05 -4.54 -9.25
C HIS A 54 0.98 -5.33 -10.01
N GLU A 55 0.87 -6.64 -9.76
CA GLU A 55 -0.16 -7.50 -10.38
C GLU A 55 -1.58 -7.09 -9.97
N THR A 56 -1.76 -6.68 -8.71
CA THR A 56 -3.05 -6.18 -8.22
C THR A 56 -3.43 -4.89 -8.95
N ILE A 57 -2.54 -3.91 -9.03
CA ILE A 57 -2.80 -2.65 -9.74
C ILE A 57 -3.03 -2.90 -11.24
N TYR A 58 -2.26 -3.80 -11.86
CA TYR A 58 -2.48 -4.20 -13.24
C TYR A 58 -3.90 -4.76 -13.45
N THR A 59 -4.37 -5.61 -12.53
CA THR A 59 -5.72 -6.19 -12.60
C THR A 59 -6.79 -5.10 -12.47
N ILE A 60 -6.64 -4.20 -11.49
CA ILE A 60 -7.56 -3.07 -11.29
C ILE A 60 -7.58 -2.17 -12.53
N ALA A 61 -6.42 -1.83 -13.09
CA ALA A 61 -6.31 -0.96 -14.25
C ALA A 61 -7.00 -1.52 -15.50
N ASN A 62 -7.07 -2.84 -15.64
CA ASN A 62 -7.54 -3.53 -16.84
C ASN A 62 -8.93 -4.19 -16.69
N ASN A 63 -9.64 -3.97 -15.57
CA ASN A 63 -10.94 -4.60 -15.29
C ASN A 63 -12.15 -3.99 -16.06
N GLY A 64 -11.92 -2.96 -16.88
CA GLY A 64 -12.96 -2.27 -17.65
C GLY A 64 -13.86 -1.31 -16.86
N ALA A 65 -13.62 -1.13 -15.56
CA ALA A 65 -14.39 -0.22 -14.70
C ALA A 65 -14.08 1.27 -14.96
N SER A 66 -14.88 2.17 -14.41
CA SER A 66 -14.61 3.61 -14.45
C SER A 66 -13.40 4.01 -13.60
N ALA A 67 -12.91 5.25 -13.74
CA ALA A 67 -11.78 5.75 -12.94
C ALA A 67 -12.09 5.73 -11.43
N GLU A 68 -13.33 6.09 -11.05
CA GLU A 68 -13.83 6.06 -9.68
C GLU A 68 -13.85 4.64 -9.12
N GLU A 69 -14.49 3.68 -9.80
CA GLU A 69 -14.54 2.28 -9.35
C GLU A 69 -13.15 1.66 -9.22
N LYS A 70 -12.23 1.96 -10.14
CA LYS A 70 -10.82 1.53 -10.06
C LYS A 70 -10.13 2.11 -8.82
N PHE A 71 -10.34 3.39 -8.54
CA PHE A 71 -9.78 4.04 -7.37
C PHE A 71 -10.35 3.45 -6.08
N GLU A 72 -11.65 3.20 -5.99
CA GLU A 72 -12.27 2.54 -4.83
C GLU A 72 -11.67 1.13 -4.58
N GLU A 73 -11.43 0.36 -5.64
CA GLU A 73 -10.79 -0.95 -5.53
C GLU A 73 -9.34 -0.83 -5.06
N LEU A 74 -8.59 0.14 -5.61
CA LEU A 74 -7.25 0.44 -5.18
C LEU A 74 -7.21 0.85 -3.70
N GLU A 75 -8.13 1.70 -3.25
CA GLU A 75 -8.20 2.15 -1.86
C GLU A 75 -8.41 0.97 -0.90
N ARG A 76 -9.38 0.09 -1.20
CA ARG A 76 -9.63 -1.14 -0.42
C ARG A 76 -8.40 -2.03 -0.31
N PHE A 77 -7.61 -2.13 -1.37
CA PHE A 77 -6.33 -2.85 -1.34
C PHE A 77 -5.28 -2.11 -0.48
N SER A 78 -5.12 -0.81 -0.71
CA SER A 78 -4.05 0.03 -0.16
C SER A 78 -4.13 0.17 1.36
N VAL A 79 -5.35 0.25 1.93
CA VAL A 79 -5.54 0.39 3.39
C VAL A 79 -4.94 -0.77 4.18
N ASN A 80 -4.89 -1.97 3.60
CA ASN A 80 -4.33 -3.17 4.25
C ASN A 80 -2.88 -3.48 3.81
N TYR A 81 -2.39 -2.80 2.76
CA TYR A 81 -1.01 -2.99 2.31
C TYR A 81 -0.04 -2.51 3.38
N VAL A 82 0.89 -3.36 3.80
CA VAL A 82 1.99 -2.97 4.69
C VAL A 82 3.22 -2.73 3.83
N THR A 83 3.96 -1.64 3.97
CA THR A 83 5.24 -1.46 3.25
C THR A 83 6.42 -1.82 4.17
N ASN A 84 7.62 -2.00 3.59
CA ASN A 84 8.87 -2.06 4.34
C ASN A 84 9.69 -0.78 4.07
N ALA A 85 10.76 -0.56 4.84
CA ALA A 85 11.54 0.68 4.71
C ALA A 85 12.16 0.86 3.31
N HIS A 86 12.70 -0.20 2.70
CA HIS A 86 13.33 -0.12 1.38
C HIS A 86 12.33 0.26 0.28
N GLU A 87 11.17 -0.40 0.27
CA GLU A 87 10.10 -0.10 -0.68
C GLU A 87 9.52 1.31 -0.46
N LEU A 88 9.37 1.72 0.79
CA LEU A 88 8.93 3.08 1.11
C LEU A 88 9.91 4.13 0.57
N ASP A 89 11.22 3.92 0.72
CA ASP A 89 12.24 4.81 0.17
C ASP A 89 12.16 4.88 -1.37
N GLN A 90 11.96 3.74 -2.04
CA GLN A 90 11.77 3.72 -3.50
C GLN A 90 10.52 4.49 -3.94
N PHE A 91 9.43 4.40 -3.17
CA PHE A 91 8.22 5.18 -3.44
C PHE A 91 8.48 6.67 -3.26
N ILE A 92 9.15 7.07 -2.17
CA ILE A 92 9.54 8.47 -1.93
C ILE A 92 10.37 9.01 -3.10
N ASP A 93 11.43 8.31 -3.50
CA ASP A 93 12.31 8.73 -4.58
C ASP A 93 11.55 8.89 -5.91
N THR A 94 10.61 7.98 -6.17
CA THR A 94 9.76 8.03 -7.37
C THR A 94 8.88 9.28 -7.38
N LEU A 95 8.17 9.57 -6.28
CA LEU A 95 7.29 10.73 -6.18
C LEU A 95 8.06 12.05 -6.29
N ILE A 96 9.21 12.15 -5.62
CA ILE A 96 10.10 13.32 -5.69
C ILE A 96 10.56 13.52 -7.13
N THR A 97 11.06 12.48 -7.78
CA THR A 97 11.55 12.56 -9.17
C THR A 97 10.44 13.01 -10.12
N GLN A 98 9.23 12.44 -10.00
CA GLN A 98 8.09 12.80 -10.85
C GLN A 98 7.61 14.23 -10.61
N PHE A 99 7.68 14.72 -9.37
CA PHE A 99 7.37 16.12 -9.05
C PHE A 99 8.43 17.08 -9.61
N GLU A 100 9.72 16.82 -9.36
CA GLU A 100 10.83 17.68 -9.80
C GLU A 100 10.97 17.74 -11.33
N THR A 101 10.62 16.66 -12.02
CA THR A 101 10.58 16.61 -13.50
C THR A 101 9.24 17.07 -14.09
N ASN A 102 8.28 17.47 -13.24
CA ASN A 102 6.94 17.90 -13.62
C ASN A 102 6.17 16.89 -14.49
N THR A 103 6.35 15.60 -14.20
CA THR A 103 5.70 14.49 -14.92
C THR A 103 4.55 13.86 -14.15
N TYR A 104 4.34 14.20 -12.88
CA TYR A 104 3.37 13.51 -12.04
C TYR A 104 1.90 13.59 -12.50
N LEU A 105 1.50 14.68 -13.17
CA LEU A 105 0.17 14.84 -13.79
C LEU A 105 0.14 14.51 -15.30
N GLN A 106 1.20 13.89 -15.84
CA GLN A 106 1.23 13.43 -17.22
C GLN A 106 0.62 12.04 -17.35
N ASN A 107 0.32 11.64 -18.60
CA ASN A 107 -0.14 10.29 -18.94
C ASN A 107 -1.35 9.76 -18.15
N LEU A 108 -2.28 10.63 -17.77
CA LEU A 108 -3.46 10.27 -16.96
C LEU A 108 -4.47 9.34 -17.66
N THR A 109 -4.26 9.05 -18.94
CA THR A 109 -5.03 8.06 -19.72
C THR A 109 -4.49 6.64 -19.55
N ASP A 110 -3.28 6.47 -19.05
CA ASP A 110 -2.74 5.18 -18.64
C ASP A 110 -3.20 4.89 -17.20
N HIS A 111 -4.24 4.07 -17.10
CA HIS A 111 -4.85 3.68 -15.82
C HIS A 111 -3.85 2.99 -14.90
N GLN A 112 -2.95 2.17 -15.43
CA GLN A 112 -2.00 1.45 -14.59
C GLN A 112 -1.00 2.43 -13.98
N ASP A 113 -0.43 3.29 -14.81
CA ASP A 113 0.56 4.29 -14.42
C ASP A 113 0.01 5.27 -13.37
N VAL A 114 -1.20 5.81 -13.58
CA VAL A 114 -1.81 6.74 -12.62
C VAL A 114 -2.21 6.06 -11.31
N LEU A 115 -2.76 4.83 -11.35
CA LEU A 115 -3.10 4.08 -10.14
C LEU A 115 -1.85 3.69 -9.35
N THR A 116 -0.74 3.36 -10.03
CA THR A 116 0.56 3.13 -9.37
C THR A 116 1.03 4.38 -8.62
N ARG A 117 0.96 5.57 -9.23
CA ARG A 117 1.34 6.82 -8.54
C ARG A 117 0.42 7.13 -7.35
N ILE A 118 -0.90 6.93 -7.50
CA ILE A 118 -1.87 7.13 -6.42
C ILE A 118 -1.55 6.19 -5.24
N PHE A 119 -1.30 4.91 -5.54
CA PHE A 119 -0.90 3.91 -4.55
C PHE A 119 0.35 4.34 -3.80
N GLN A 120 1.42 4.67 -4.53
CA GLN A 120 2.69 5.09 -3.94
C GLN A 120 2.51 6.33 -3.05
N ALA A 121 1.81 7.35 -3.53
CA ALA A 121 1.53 8.57 -2.75
C ALA A 121 0.77 8.26 -1.45
N PHE A 122 -0.27 7.42 -1.50
CA PHE A 122 -1.00 6.99 -0.32
C PHE A 122 -0.13 6.21 0.67
N ILE A 123 0.71 5.29 0.18
CA ILE A 123 1.61 4.53 1.03
C ILE A 123 2.65 5.44 1.69
N VAL A 124 3.21 6.41 0.97
CA VAL A 124 4.15 7.38 1.55
C VAL A 124 3.46 8.27 2.56
N GLU A 125 2.32 8.88 2.25
CA GLU A 125 1.56 9.74 3.17
C GLU A 125 1.31 9.06 4.53
N ARG A 126 0.87 7.80 4.49
CA ARG A 126 0.51 7.06 5.71
C ARG A 126 1.72 6.70 6.57
N ASN A 127 2.91 6.54 5.97
CA ASN A 127 4.11 6.05 6.67
C ASN A 127 5.15 7.14 6.93
N ALA A 128 5.08 8.26 6.22
CA ALA A 128 5.97 9.40 6.41
C ALA A 128 5.49 10.33 7.54
N THR A 129 6.37 11.23 7.94
CA THR A 129 6.08 12.30 8.91
C THR A 129 6.64 13.63 8.40
N GLY A 130 6.12 14.73 8.94
CA GLY A 130 6.62 16.07 8.61
C GLY A 130 6.41 16.41 7.13
N PRO A 131 7.35 17.14 6.50
CA PRO A 131 7.16 17.66 5.13
C PRO A 131 6.87 16.58 4.08
N LEU A 132 7.45 15.38 4.19
CA LEU A 132 7.18 14.29 3.24
C LEU A 132 5.73 13.80 3.31
N LYS A 133 5.12 13.81 4.50
CA LYS A 133 3.72 13.43 4.64
C LYS A 133 2.81 14.44 3.94
N ASP A 134 3.02 15.73 4.21
CA ASP A 134 2.19 16.80 3.66
C ASP A 134 2.39 16.95 2.15
N PHE A 135 3.63 16.78 1.67
CA PHE A 135 3.94 16.64 0.24
C PHE A 135 3.14 15.51 -0.41
N SER A 136 3.19 14.31 0.18
CA SER A 136 2.54 13.13 -0.38
C SER A 136 1.01 13.23 -0.36
N ALA A 137 0.45 13.85 0.68
CA ALA A 137 -0.98 14.15 0.76
C ALA A 137 -1.44 15.10 -0.37
N ALA A 138 -0.70 16.17 -0.63
CA ALA A 138 -1.00 17.11 -1.72
C ALA A 138 -0.81 16.47 -3.11
N TYR A 139 0.22 15.64 -3.26
CA TYR A 139 0.46 14.84 -4.48
C TYR A 139 -0.70 13.87 -4.76
N PHE A 140 -1.11 13.12 -3.74
CA PHE A 140 -2.26 12.21 -3.79
C PHE A 140 -3.54 12.96 -4.17
N ALA A 141 -3.83 14.08 -3.49
CA ALA A 141 -5.02 14.89 -3.75
C ALA A 141 -5.08 15.44 -5.18
N ASN A 142 -3.94 15.80 -5.76
CA ASN A 142 -3.89 16.21 -7.17
C ASN A 142 -4.16 15.05 -8.12
N LEU A 143 -3.55 13.90 -7.89
CA LEU A 143 -3.79 12.74 -8.74
C LEU A 143 -5.25 12.30 -8.69
N THR A 144 -5.84 12.17 -7.50
CA THR A 144 -7.26 11.77 -7.37
C THR A 144 -8.19 12.85 -7.91
N GLY A 145 -7.91 14.14 -7.65
CA GLY A 145 -8.69 15.24 -8.20
C GLY A 145 -8.74 15.23 -9.73
N VAL A 146 -7.61 15.02 -10.41
CA VAL A 146 -7.60 15.02 -11.88
C VAL A 146 -8.09 13.68 -12.45
N TYR A 147 -7.70 12.55 -11.87
CA TYR A 147 -8.02 11.22 -12.41
C TYR A 147 -9.43 10.74 -12.05
N VAL A 148 -9.85 10.91 -10.80
CA VAL A 148 -11.16 10.45 -10.31
C VAL A 148 -12.20 11.54 -10.53
N ASP A 149 -11.95 12.73 -9.96
CA ASP A 149 -12.93 13.82 -9.96
C ASP A 149 -12.93 14.64 -11.27
N GLN A 150 -12.04 14.31 -12.22
CA GLN A 150 -11.92 14.97 -13.52
C GLN A 150 -11.72 16.49 -13.41
N VAL A 151 -11.06 16.94 -12.34
CA VAL A 151 -10.70 18.35 -12.12
C VAL A 151 -9.60 18.75 -13.11
N SER A 152 -9.79 19.89 -13.79
CA SER A 152 -8.78 20.40 -14.72
C SER A 152 -7.44 20.69 -14.02
N THR A 153 -6.32 20.44 -14.70
CA THR A 153 -4.98 20.64 -14.14
C THR A 153 -4.64 22.11 -13.86
N ASP A 154 -5.36 23.06 -14.46
CA ASP A 154 -5.24 24.50 -14.20
C ASP A 154 -6.22 25.01 -13.12
N HIS A 155 -7.01 24.12 -12.53
CA HIS A 155 -7.96 24.48 -11.50
C HIS A 155 -7.23 24.93 -10.22
N ARG A 156 -7.77 25.96 -9.55
CA ARG A 156 -7.15 26.57 -8.35
C ARG A 156 -6.78 25.58 -7.25
N ILE A 157 -7.53 24.49 -7.10
CA ILE A 157 -7.24 23.45 -6.09
C ILE A 157 -5.98 22.67 -6.48
N ILE A 158 -5.81 22.33 -7.76
CA ILE A 158 -4.63 21.63 -8.27
C ILE A 158 -3.38 22.50 -8.12
N LEU A 159 -3.50 23.79 -8.48
CA LEU A 159 -2.42 24.77 -8.32
C LEU A 159 -2.06 25.00 -6.85
N HIS A 160 -3.06 25.10 -5.97
CA HIS A 160 -2.82 25.26 -4.53
C HIS A 160 -2.05 24.08 -3.93
N ASN A 161 -2.41 22.86 -4.30
CA ASN A 161 -1.69 21.67 -3.87
C ASN A 161 -0.28 21.60 -4.47
N GLN A 162 -0.05 22.14 -5.69
CA GLN A 162 1.29 22.31 -6.25
C GLN A 162 2.15 23.24 -5.39
N ASP A 163 1.59 24.36 -4.94
CA ASP A 163 2.28 25.28 -4.04
C ASP A 163 2.65 24.57 -2.72
N ILE A 164 1.73 23.81 -2.13
CA ILE A 164 2.00 22.99 -0.94
C ILE A 164 3.17 22.02 -1.20
N MET A 165 3.16 21.30 -2.33
CA MET A 165 4.25 20.39 -2.68
C MET A 165 5.59 21.10 -2.83
N HIS A 166 5.62 22.30 -3.42
CA HIS A 166 6.84 23.12 -3.52
C HIS A 166 7.37 23.56 -2.16
N ASP A 167 6.49 24.05 -1.28
CA ASP A 167 6.87 24.49 0.07
C ASP A 167 7.40 23.32 0.90
N MET A 168 6.70 22.19 0.89
CA MET A 168 7.10 20.99 1.64
C MET A 168 8.39 20.37 1.11
N MET A 169 8.61 20.40 -0.21
CA MET A 169 9.87 19.92 -0.80
C MET A 169 11.05 20.82 -0.42
N SER A 170 10.82 22.13 -0.33
CA SER A 170 11.83 23.08 0.14
C SER A 170 12.21 22.81 1.59
N GLN A 171 11.20 22.66 2.47
CA GLN A 171 11.41 22.34 3.87
C GLN A 171 12.11 20.97 4.07
N TYR A 172 11.69 19.95 3.32
CA TYR A 172 12.34 18.63 3.37
C TYR A 172 13.85 18.70 3.07
N LYS A 173 14.24 19.52 2.08
CA LYS A 173 15.65 19.72 1.71
C LYS A 173 16.42 20.47 2.79
N GLU A 174 15.80 21.45 3.44
CA GLU A 174 16.39 22.16 4.58
C GLU A 174 16.62 21.21 5.77
N ASP A 175 15.61 20.42 6.14
CA ASP A 175 15.68 19.43 7.23
C ASP A 175 16.77 18.37 7.00
N LYS A 176 17.03 18.00 5.73
CA LYS A 176 18.09 17.04 5.35
C LYS A 176 19.49 17.64 5.35
N ALA A 177 19.61 18.97 5.27
CA ALA A 177 20.90 19.67 5.22
C ALA A 177 21.41 20.11 6.62
N ALA A 178 20.53 20.11 7.63
CA ALA A 178 20.81 20.47 9.02
C ALA A 178 21.44 19.31 9.81
#